data_AF-A0A3D5RRK7-F1
#
_entry.id   AF-A0A3D5RRK7-F1
#
_cell.length_a   1.000
_cell.length_b   1.000
_cell.length_c   1.000
_cell.angle_alpha   90.00
_cell.angle_beta   90.00
_cell.angle_gamma   90.00
#
_symmetry.space_group_name_H-M   'P 1'
#
loop_
_entity.id
_entity.type
_entity.pdbx_description
1 polymer ?
#
loop_
_entity_poly.entity_id
_entity_poly.type
_entity_poly.pdbx_seq_one_letter_code
_entity_poly.pdbx_strand_id
1 'polypeptide(L)'
;MQYCTRCCYPSNHPLNITFDSEGVCSGCRIHEEKDTLNWARRRESLKALVNAYRNRSGSGYDCIVPVSGARDSYFIVHTVRKDLGLNPLLVSYNKHYNTRRGHRNLAYLRTMFDLDIYTQVINPLTVKKITQESLKLRGSLYWHVLAGQTVWPVQVAVRHKIPLIIWGHHQGLDQVGMFSHTDEVEMSRKYRKEHDLMGLEAEDLLSLSDELGEEDLQAYFYPHDKEIANVGVRGIYLGNYMRWDTKRQHEDMIQRYGYETAVQQRTFDNYNDVDCIHYNGLHDYIKFLKFGYGKISDHVSREIRFGRLTREEGISIVSSYQNKKPNDLELFLKWSNLSEGELFGLVDKHRDFRVWSLRPDGQWFLKHSVAEVLMPENQKKHVIASREECKFHITPSRSPEAREDEYVLIDRGYVDSFPVAS
;
A
#
# COMPACT_ATOMS: atom_id res chain seq x y z
N MET A 1 1.29 -7.14 25.36
CA MET A 1 1.61 -7.21 23.92
C MET A 1 3.12 -7.12 23.75
N GLN A 2 3.74 -7.91 22.88
CA GLN A 2 5.19 -7.83 22.63
C GLN A 2 5.49 -6.83 21.52
N TYR A 3 6.58 -6.08 21.65
CA TYR A 3 7.07 -5.14 20.64
C TYR A 3 8.53 -5.47 20.31
N CYS A 4 8.89 -5.30 19.04
CA CYS A 4 10.26 -5.56 18.59
C CYS A 4 11.24 -4.68 19.36
N THR A 5 12.29 -5.29 19.90
CA THR A 5 13.34 -4.63 20.69
C THR A 5 14.15 -3.64 19.85
N ARG A 6 14.16 -3.84 18.52
CA ARG A 6 14.81 -2.96 17.56
C ARG A 6 13.86 -1.89 17.01
N CYS A 7 12.86 -2.28 16.21
CA CYS A 7 12.08 -1.34 15.38
C CYS A 7 10.70 -0.96 15.93
N CYS A 8 10.37 -1.29 17.18
CA CYS A 8 9.10 -0.92 17.83
C CYS A 8 7.82 -1.59 17.27
N TYR A 9 7.94 -2.54 16.34
CA TYR A 9 6.76 -3.13 15.69
C TYR A 9 6.01 -4.12 16.60
N PRO A 10 4.66 -4.08 16.67
CA PRO A 10 3.90 -4.91 17.61
C PRO A 10 3.67 -6.33 17.08
N SER A 11 3.51 -7.28 18.00
CA SER A 11 3.35 -8.70 17.67
C SER A 11 2.01 -9.08 17.05
N ASN A 12 1.01 -8.20 17.12
CA ASN A 12 -0.34 -8.45 16.62
C ASN A 12 -0.54 -7.99 15.16
N HIS A 13 0.54 -7.85 14.39
CA HIS A 13 0.44 -7.46 12.98
C HIS A 13 -0.40 -8.48 12.18
N PRO A 14 -1.40 -8.07 11.37
CA PRO A 14 -2.28 -9.00 10.63
C PRO A 14 -1.57 -9.96 9.67
N LEU A 15 -0.38 -9.57 9.17
CA LEU A 15 0.47 -10.42 8.34
C LEU A 15 1.34 -11.42 9.14
N ASN A 16 1.10 -11.60 10.44
CA ASN A 16 1.83 -12.51 11.33
C ASN A 16 3.34 -12.26 11.39
N ILE A 17 3.75 -11.43 12.34
CA ILE A 17 5.17 -11.18 12.62
C ILE A 17 5.67 -12.14 13.71
N THR A 18 6.87 -12.70 13.53
CA THR A 18 7.49 -13.60 14.52
C THR A 18 8.66 -12.90 15.23
N PHE A 19 9.06 -13.41 16.39
CA PHE A 19 10.15 -12.87 17.20
C PHE A 19 11.12 -13.99 17.54
N ASP A 20 12.41 -13.68 17.50
CA ASP A 20 13.44 -14.59 17.98
C ASP A 20 13.64 -14.49 19.51
N SER A 21 14.56 -15.31 20.03
CA SER A 21 14.91 -15.32 21.45
C SER A 21 15.49 -14.00 21.99
N GLU A 22 15.95 -13.10 21.10
CA GLU A 22 16.47 -11.77 21.46
C GLU A 22 15.37 -10.69 21.40
N GLY A 23 14.14 -11.06 21.04
CA GLY A 23 13.00 -10.15 20.89
C GLY A 23 13.05 -9.31 19.61
N VAL A 24 13.91 -9.66 18.65
CA VAL A 24 13.99 -9.02 17.34
C VAL A 24 12.97 -9.68 16.42
N CYS A 25 12.18 -8.86 15.70
CA CYS A 25 11.14 -9.38 14.82
C CYS A 25 11.68 -9.86 13.47
N SER A 26 10.95 -10.77 12.83
CA SER A 26 11.24 -11.29 11.48
C SER A 26 11.46 -10.18 10.45
N GLY A 27 10.66 -9.10 10.48
CA GLY A 27 10.84 -7.95 9.58
C GLY A 27 12.19 -7.24 9.74
N CYS A 28 12.77 -7.21 10.93
CA CYS A 28 14.13 -6.70 11.14
C CYS A 28 15.18 -7.65 10.60
N ARG A 29 15.01 -8.97 10.78
CA ARG A 29 15.96 -9.99 10.31
C ARG A 29 16.00 -10.05 8.79
N ILE A 30 14.84 -10.06 8.13
CA ILE A 30 14.76 -10.05 6.66
C ILE A 30 15.28 -8.74 6.08
N HIS A 31 15.16 -7.61 6.79
CA HIS A 31 15.75 -6.35 6.34
C HIS A 31 17.29 -6.41 6.26
N GLU A 32 17.95 -7.11 7.18
CA GLU A 32 19.43 -7.27 7.20
C GLU A 32 19.93 -7.98 5.93
N GLU A 33 19.13 -8.85 5.32
CA GLU A 33 19.49 -9.52 4.07
C GLU A 33 19.86 -8.51 2.98
N LYS A 34 19.18 -7.35 2.97
CA LYS A 34 19.42 -6.34 1.93
C LYS A 34 20.87 -5.86 1.89
N ASP A 35 21.57 -5.92 3.02
CA ASP A 35 22.96 -5.46 3.15
C ASP A 35 23.98 -6.54 2.70
N THR A 36 23.53 -7.78 2.54
CA THR A 36 24.37 -8.93 2.13
C THR A 36 24.13 -9.38 0.70
N LEU A 37 22.95 -9.10 0.14
CA LEU A 37 22.57 -9.55 -1.20
C LEU A 37 23.32 -8.82 -2.31
N ASN A 38 23.72 -9.59 -3.33
CA ASN A 38 24.28 -9.03 -4.56
C ASN A 38 23.16 -8.54 -5.49
N TRP A 39 22.80 -7.26 -5.34
CA TRP A 39 21.76 -6.61 -6.14
C TRP A 39 22.13 -6.45 -7.62
N ALA A 40 23.42 -6.36 -7.96
CA ALA A 40 23.84 -6.30 -9.36
C ALA A 40 23.52 -7.62 -10.08
N ARG A 41 23.86 -8.76 -9.48
CA ARG A 41 23.51 -10.08 -10.02
C ARG A 41 22.00 -10.26 -10.14
N ARG A 42 21.23 -9.87 -9.11
CA ARG A 42 19.77 -9.94 -9.13
C ARG A 42 19.15 -9.08 -10.23
N ARG A 43 19.70 -7.88 -10.49
CA ARG A 43 19.29 -7.02 -11.61
C ARG A 43 19.54 -7.69 -12.96
N GLU A 44 20.65 -8.39 -13.14
CA GLU A 44 20.91 -9.16 -14.37
C GLU A 44 19.93 -10.34 -14.52
N SER A 45 19.59 -11.03 -13.43
CA SER A 45 18.53 -12.07 -13.45
C SER A 45 17.18 -11.48 -13.89
N LEU A 46 16.82 -10.28 -13.39
CA LEU A 46 15.60 -9.59 -13.82
C LEU A 46 15.61 -9.28 -15.31
N LYS A 47 16.71 -8.73 -15.84
CA LYS A 47 16.85 -8.45 -17.28
C LYS A 47 16.68 -9.72 -18.11
N ALA A 48 17.33 -10.81 -17.70
CA ALA A 48 17.21 -12.10 -18.37
C ALA A 48 15.76 -12.62 -18.36
N LEU A 49 15.08 -12.53 -17.22
CA LEU A 49 13.68 -12.94 -17.06
C LEU A 49 12.76 -12.14 -17.99
N VAL A 50 12.80 -10.82 -17.93
CA VAL A 50 11.86 -9.97 -18.69
C VAL A 50 12.11 -10.00 -20.19
N ASN A 51 13.33 -10.29 -20.63
CA ASN A 51 13.64 -10.42 -22.06
C ASN A 51 12.84 -11.54 -22.74
N ALA A 52 12.42 -12.57 -22.02
CA ALA A 52 11.58 -13.64 -22.55
C ALA A 52 10.14 -13.18 -22.88
N TYR A 53 9.69 -12.06 -22.29
CA TYR A 53 8.34 -11.53 -22.42
C TYR A 53 8.22 -10.41 -23.45
N ARG A 54 9.33 -9.97 -24.05
CA ARG A 54 9.32 -8.94 -25.07
C ARG A 54 8.47 -9.36 -26.27
N ASN A 55 7.54 -8.50 -26.63
CA ASN A 55 6.70 -8.67 -27.78
C ASN A 55 7.52 -8.52 -29.06
N ARG A 56 7.57 -9.60 -29.85
CA ARG A 56 8.36 -9.64 -31.09
C ARG A 56 7.66 -9.00 -32.29
N SER A 57 6.35 -8.77 -32.23
CA SER A 57 5.59 -8.14 -33.32
C SER A 57 5.72 -6.61 -33.33
N GLY A 58 6.29 -6.01 -32.27
CA GLY A 58 6.49 -4.57 -32.14
C GLY A 58 5.22 -3.74 -31.92
N SER A 59 4.05 -4.38 -31.87
CA SER A 59 2.73 -3.72 -31.83
C SER A 59 1.92 -4.00 -30.56
N GLY A 60 2.45 -4.77 -29.62
CA GLY A 60 1.77 -5.09 -28.37
C GLY A 60 2.58 -4.73 -27.13
N TYR A 61 1.97 -4.94 -25.97
CA TYR A 61 2.58 -4.69 -24.68
C TYR A 61 3.44 -5.88 -24.23
N ASP A 62 4.56 -5.59 -23.58
CA ASP A 62 5.46 -6.60 -23.02
C ASP A 62 4.98 -7.07 -21.63
N CYS A 63 4.35 -6.17 -20.88
CA CYS A 63 3.92 -6.42 -19.52
C CYS A 63 2.80 -5.46 -19.08
N ILE A 64 2.20 -5.74 -17.95
CA ILE A 64 1.30 -4.85 -17.22
C ILE A 64 2.03 -4.26 -16.02
N VAL A 65 1.85 -2.95 -15.80
CA VAL A 65 2.31 -2.26 -14.59
C VAL A 65 1.12 -1.63 -13.88
N PRO A 66 0.74 -2.14 -12.70
CA PRO A 66 -0.29 -1.54 -11.87
C PRO A 66 0.20 -0.21 -11.29
N VAL A 67 -0.58 0.87 -11.46
CA VAL A 67 -0.22 2.22 -11.02
C VAL A 67 -1.40 2.94 -10.39
N SER A 68 -1.10 3.90 -9.50
CA SER A 68 -2.10 4.85 -9.02
C SER A 68 -1.68 6.32 -9.12
N GLY A 69 -0.43 6.58 -9.51
CA GLY A 69 0.15 7.92 -9.47
C GLY A 69 0.69 8.29 -8.08
N ALA A 70 0.62 7.41 -7.09
CA ALA A 70 1.35 7.55 -5.83
C ALA A 70 2.15 6.31 -5.49
N ARG A 71 2.74 6.30 -4.29
CA ARG A 71 3.68 5.28 -3.83
C ARG A 71 4.79 5.13 -4.88
N ASP A 72 5.27 3.91 -5.06
CA ASP A 72 6.39 3.61 -5.95
C ASP A 72 6.03 3.61 -7.44
N SER A 73 4.83 4.06 -7.85
CA SER A 73 4.36 4.02 -9.25
C SER A 73 5.38 4.60 -10.23
N TYR A 74 5.94 5.78 -9.91
CA TYR A 74 6.93 6.44 -10.75
C TYR A 74 8.22 5.62 -10.89
N PHE A 75 8.69 5.05 -9.78
CA PHE A 75 9.91 4.25 -9.75
C PHE A 75 9.74 2.94 -10.53
N ILE A 76 8.59 2.28 -10.39
CA ILE A 76 8.27 1.05 -11.12
C ILE A 76 8.22 1.35 -12.63
N VAL A 77 7.48 2.38 -13.04
CA VAL A 77 7.38 2.75 -14.47
C VAL A 77 8.72 3.18 -15.04
N HIS A 78 9.51 3.99 -14.30
CA HIS A 78 10.87 4.34 -14.69
C HIS A 78 11.73 3.10 -14.92
N THR A 79 11.74 2.18 -13.95
CA THR A 79 12.51 0.94 -14.05
C THR A 79 12.07 0.11 -15.26
N VAL A 80 10.77 -0.09 -15.43
CA VAL A 80 10.23 -0.94 -16.51
C VAL A 80 10.48 -0.31 -17.89
N ARG A 81 10.23 1.00 -18.03
CA ARG A 81 10.30 1.69 -19.32
C ARG A 81 11.73 2.11 -19.70
N LYS A 82 12.51 2.63 -18.75
CA LYS A 82 13.85 3.21 -19.00
C LYS A 82 14.97 2.22 -18.72
N ASP A 83 15.00 1.59 -17.55
CA ASP A 83 16.08 0.67 -17.19
C ASP A 83 15.97 -0.68 -17.93
N LEU A 84 14.75 -1.21 -18.04
CA LEU A 84 14.49 -2.50 -18.68
C LEU A 84 14.08 -2.34 -20.15
N GLY A 85 13.73 -1.14 -20.62
CA GLY A 85 13.37 -0.89 -22.01
C GLY A 85 12.13 -1.66 -22.49
N LEU A 86 11.19 -1.97 -21.61
CA LEU A 86 9.93 -2.65 -21.94
C LEU A 86 8.86 -1.63 -22.37
N ASN A 87 7.83 -2.11 -23.07
CA ASN A 87 6.62 -1.38 -23.41
C ASN A 87 5.44 -1.83 -22.51
N PRO A 88 5.24 -1.22 -21.33
CA PRO A 88 4.17 -1.63 -20.41
C PRO A 88 2.80 -1.03 -20.76
N LEU A 89 1.75 -1.82 -20.56
CA LEU A 89 0.39 -1.29 -20.38
C LEU A 89 0.21 -0.88 -18.92
N LEU A 90 -0.09 0.40 -18.67
CA LEU A 90 -0.45 0.85 -17.33
C LEU A 90 -1.87 0.41 -16.99
N VAL A 91 -2.07 -0.07 -15.76
CA VAL A 91 -3.40 -0.48 -15.28
C VAL A 91 -3.68 0.21 -13.96
N SER A 92 -4.82 0.89 -13.87
CA SER A 92 -5.22 1.65 -12.69
C SER A 92 -6.63 1.27 -12.24
N TYR A 93 -6.82 1.15 -10.93
CA TYR A 93 -8.14 0.99 -10.32
C TYR A 93 -8.48 2.28 -9.56
N ASN A 94 -9.65 2.84 -9.87
CA ASN A 94 -10.11 4.08 -9.27
C ASN A 94 -10.56 3.85 -7.82
N LYS A 95 -9.97 4.57 -6.86
CA LYS A 95 -10.27 4.36 -5.44
C LYS A 95 -11.57 5.01 -4.97
N HIS A 96 -12.22 5.83 -5.80
CA HIS A 96 -13.29 6.76 -5.43
C HIS A 96 -12.92 7.84 -4.40
N TYR A 97 -11.88 7.61 -3.60
CA TYR A 97 -11.35 8.53 -2.59
C TYR A 97 -10.12 9.30 -3.09
N ASN A 98 -10.01 9.51 -4.40
CA ASN A 98 -8.80 10.08 -4.99
C ASN A 98 -8.67 11.58 -4.69
N THR A 99 -7.43 12.03 -4.51
CA THR A 99 -7.10 13.47 -4.47
C THR A 99 -6.90 14.00 -5.90
N ARG A 100 -7.13 15.30 -6.10
CA ARG A 100 -6.76 16.01 -7.34
C ARG A 100 -5.26 15.90 -7.59
N ARG A 101 -4.43 15.96 -6.55
CA ARG A 101 -2.99 15.71 -6.62
C ARG A 101 -2.66 14.31 -7.14
N GLY A 102 -3.36 13.29 -6.66
CA GLY A 102 -3.22 11.91 -7.14
C GLY A 102 -3.51 11.79 -8.63
N HIS A 103 -4.63 12.36 -9.08
CA HIS A 103 -4.99 12.42 -10.50
C HIS A 103 -3.93 13.13 -11.34
N ARG A 104 -3.43 14.28 -10.87
CA ARG A 104 -2.32 14.98 -11.55
C ARG A 104 -1.08 14.11 -11.62
N ASN A 105 -0.61 13.56 -10.51
CA ASN A 105 0.56 12.68 -10.53
C ASN A 105 0.39 11.51 -11.52
N LEU A 106 -0.80 10.91 -11.60
CA LEU A 106 -1.09 9.84 -12.57
C LEU A 106 -1.09 10.35 -14.02
N ALA A 107 -1.69 11.52 -14.28
CA ALA A 107 -1.71 12.14 -15.60
C ALA A 107 -0.30 12.51 -16.08
N TYR A 108 0.53 13.09 -15.21
CA TYR A 108 1.93 13.38 -15.49
C TYR A 108 2.71 12.08 -15.75
N LEU A 109 2.55 11.06 -14.91
CA LEU A 109 3.22 9.76 -15.07
C LEU A 109 2.96 9.19 -16.46
N ARG A 110 1.69 9.11 -16.86
CA ARG A 110 1.31 8.60 -18.17
C ARG A 110 1.90 9.44 -19.32
N THR A 111 1.77 10.77 -19.22
CA THR A 111 2.20 11.71 -20.27
C THR A 111 3.73 11.69 -20.45
N MET A 112 4.49 11.73 -19.35
CA MET A 112 5.95 11.77 -19.41
C MET A 112 6.57 10.51 -20.00
N PHE A 113 5.98 9.35 -19.74
CA PHE A 113 6.52 8.08 -20.25
C PHE A 113 5.92 7.66 -21.59
N ASP A 114 4.93 8.40 -22.09
CA ASP A 114 4.18 8.12 -23.33
C ASP A 114 3.61 6.68 -23.33
N LEU A 115 2.78 6.40 -22.34
CA LEU A 115 2.22 5.05 -22.11
C LEU A 115 0.69 5.04 -22.16
N ASP A 116 0.14 3.93 -22.64
CA ASP A 116 -1.28 3.66 -22.55
C ASP A 116 -1.70 3.26 -21.13
N ILE A 117 -2.93 3.60 -20.76
CA ILE A 117 -3.49 3.29 -19.44
C ILE A 117 -4.92 2.77 -19.53
N TYR A 118 -5.19 1.70 -18.79
CA TYR A 118 -6.52 1.15 -18.60
C TYR A 118 -7.00 1.41 -17.17
N THR A 119 -8.00 2.28 -17.04
CA THR A 119 -8.58 2.65 -15.74
C THR A 119 -9.95 2.04 -15.56
N GLN A 120 -10.16 1.31 -14.46
CA GLN A 120 -11.48 0.82 -14.07
C GLN A 120 -12.10 1.78 -13.03
N VAL A 121 -13.30 2.29 -13.34
CA VAL A 121 -14.13 3.11 -12.45
C VAL A 121 -15.44 2.36 -12.22
N ILE A 122 -15.76 2.06 -10.96
CA ILE A 122 -16.98 1.32 -10.61
C ILE A 122 -18.12 2.32 -10.37
N ASN A 123 -19.37 1.86 -10.48
CA ASN A 123 -20.52 2.71 -10.15
C ASN A 123 -20.41 3.19 -8.67
N PRO A 124 -20.48 4.50 -8.38
CA PRO A 124 -20.38 5.02 -7.02
C PRO A 124 -21.41 4.46 -6.04
N LEU A 125 -22.62 4.12 -6.50
CA LEU A 125 -23.65 3.50 -5.67
C LEU A 125 -23.26 2.07 -5.27
N THR A 126 -22.73 1.28 -6.21
CA THR A 126 -22.19 -0.06 -5.93
C THR A 126 -21.02 0.00 -4.96
N VAL A 127 -20.07 0.93 -5.16
CA VAL A 127 -18.94 1.13 -4.22
C VAL A 127 -19.44 1.51 -2.82
N LYS A 128 -20.44 2.39 -2.73
CA LYS A 128 -21.05 2.76 -1.45
C LYS A 128 -21.65 1.54 -0.74
N LYS A 129 -22.47 0.72 -1.42
CA LYS A 129 -23.03 -0.51 -0.86
C LYS A 129 -21.94 -1.46 -0.35
N ILE A 130 -20.94 -1.76 -1.18
CA ILE A 130 -19.81 -2.63 -0.82
C ILE A 130 -19.06 -2.08 0.39
N THR A 131 -18.88 -0.75 0.46
CA THR A 131 -18.19 -0.11 1.59
C THR A 131 -18.99 -0.25 2.88
N GLN A 132 -20.31 -0.06 2.83
CA GLN A 132 -21.19 -0.25 4.00
C GLN A 132 -21.16 -1.71 4.48
N GLU A 133 -21.23 -2.69 3.57
CA GLU A 133 -21.18 -4.10 3.93
C GLU A 133 -19.81 -4.54 4.46
N SER A 134 -18.72 -4.08 3.84
CA SER A 134 -17.36 -4.37 4.34
C SER A 134 -17.06 -3.67 5.68
N LEU A 135 -17.68 -2.53 5.98
CA LEU A 135 -17.67 -1.93 7.32
C LEU A 135 -18.40 -2.81 8.33
N LYS A 136 -19.58 -3.35 7.99
CA LYS A 136 -20.32 -4.28 8.88
C LYS A 136 -19.52 -5.55 9.16
N LEU A 137 -19.01 -6.20 8.11
CA LEU A 137 -18.38 -7.52 8.19
C LEU A 137 -16.93 -7.49 8.68
N ARG A 138 -16.19 -6.42 8.42
CA ARG A 138 -14.75 -6.33 8.74
C ARG A 138 -14.33 -5.03 9.41
N GLY A 139 -15.21 -4.04 9.56
CA GLY A 139 -14.81 -2.70 10.03
C GLY A 139 -13.74 -2.11 9.11
N SER A 140 -13.92 -2.21 7.80
CA SER A 140 -12.99 -1.66 6.81
C SER A 140 -13.73 -0.91 5.72
N LEU A 141 -13.44 0.38 5.57
CA LEU A 141 -13.95 1.18 4.43
C LEU A 141 -13.17 0.93 3.12
N TYR A 142 -12.03 0.23 3.19
CA TYR A 142 -11.05 0.21 2.11
C TYR A 142 -11.02 -1.13 1.34
N TRP A 143 -11.91 -2.07 1.67
CA TRP A 143 -11.93 -3.40 1.06
C TRP A 143 -12.04 -3.34 -0.46
N HIS A 144 -12.93 -2.51 -1.00
CA HIS A 144 -13.13 -2.42 -2.45
C HIS A 144 -11.87 -1.94 -3.16
N VAL A 145 -11.09 -1.04 -2.55
CA VAL A 145 -9.82 -0.57 -3.10
C VAL A 145 -8.79 -1.71 -3.13
N LEU A 146 -8.68 -2.47 -2.03
CA LEU A 146 -7.77 -3.62 -1.95
C LEU A 146 -8.15 -4.71 -2.96
N ALA A 147 -9.44 -5.05 -3.03
CA ALA A 147 -9.96 -6.08 -3.92
C ALA A 147 -9.80 -5.68 -5.39
N GLY A 148 -10.17 -4.45 -5.74
CA GLY A 148 -10.11 -3.91 -7.10
C GLY A 148 -8.69 -3.76 -7.62
N GLN A 149 -7.79 -3.14 -6.85
CA GLN A 149 -6.40 -2.90 -7.29
C GLN A 149 -5.60 -4.20 -7.49
N THR A 150 -5.96 -5.27 -6.78
CA THR A 150 -5.25 -6.57 -6.87
C THR A 150 -5.83 -7.48 -7.94
N VAL A 151 -7.12 -7.35 -8.28
CA VAL A 151 -7.76 -8.19 -9.30
C VAL A 151 -7.73 -7.58 -10.70
N TRP A 152 -7.84 -6.26 -10.80
CA TRP A 152 -7.97 -5.58 -12.09
C TRP A 152 -6.76 -5.84 -13.02
N PRO A 153 -5.51 -5.76 -12.56
CA PRO A 153 -4.36 -6.13 -13.39
C PRO A 153 -4.40 -7.57 -13.92
N VAL A 154 -4.89 -8.52 -13.12
CA VAL A 154 -5.01 -9.93 -13.51
C VAL A 154 -6.13 -10.11 -14.54
N GLN A 155 -7.26 -9.41 -14.37
CA GLN A 155 -8.33 -9.40 -15.37
C GLN A 155 -7.85 -8.81 -16.70
N VAL A 156 -7.08 -7.71 -16.67
CA VAL A 156 -6.50 -7.12 -17.90
C VAL A 156 -5.50 -8.09 -18.53
N ALA A 157 -4.64 -8.73 -17.74
CA ALA A 157 -3.68 -9.73 -18.22
C ALA A 157 -4.37 -10.86 -19.00
N VAL A 158 -5.45 -11.42 -18.43
CA VAL A 158 -6.24 -12.47 -19.06
C VAL A 158 -6.94 -11.96 -20.33
N ARG A 159 -7.65 -10.83 -20.24
CA ARG A 159 -8.44 -10.28 -21.35
C ARG A 159 -7.59 -9.89 -22.56
N HIS A 160 -6.42 -9.31 -22.31
CA HIS A 160 -5.51 -8.83 -23.36
C HIS A 160 -4.39 -9.82 -23.68
N LYS A 161 -4.36 -10.99 -23.01
CA LYS A 161 -3.34 -12.03 -23.18
C LYS A 161 -1.91 -11.49 -22.96
N ILE A 162 -1.73 -10.66 -21.92
CA ILE A 162 -0.44 -10.11 -21.52
C ILE A 162 0.06 -10.92 -20.31
N PRO A 163 1.02 -11.83 -20.48
CA PRO A 163 1.35 -12.83 -19.45
C PRO A 163 2.18 -12.28 -18.29
N LEU A 164 2.87 -11.14 -18.42
CA LEU A 164 3.72 -10.62 -17.35
C LEU A 164 3.06 -9.42 -16.66
N ILE A 165 2.94 -9.49 -15.33
CA ILE A 165 2.61 -8.35 -14.47
C ILE A 165 3.84 -8.01 -13.62
N ILE A 166 4.24 -6.75 -13.61
CA ILE A 166 5.36 -6.26 -12.79
C ILE A 166 4.81 -5.38 -11.66
N TRP A 167 4.96 -5.87 -10.45
CA TRP A 167 4.58 -5.18 -9.21
C TRP A 167 5.80 -4.49 -8.57
N GLY A 168 5.55 -3.61 -7.61
CA GLY A 168 6.60 -2.97 -6.80
C GLY A 168 7.24 -3.92 -5.79
N HIS A 169 7.20 -3.56 -4.50
CA HIS A 169 7.63 -4.47 -3.45
C HIS A 169 6.50 -5.40 -2.99
N HIS A 170 6.87 -6.56 -2.45
CA HIS A 170 5.94 -7.47 -1.80
C HIS A 170 5.76 -7.07 -0.33
N GLN A 171 4.51 -6.87 0.13
CA GLN A 171 4.23 -6.34 1.47
C GLN A 171 4.71 -7.27 2.59
N GLY A 172 4.39 -8.56 2.49
CA GLY A 172 4.79 -9.56 3.50
C GLY A 172 6.30 -9.67 3.67
N LEU A 173 7.06 -9.41 2.61
CA LEU A 173 8.53 -9.47 2.64
C LEU A 173 9.08 -8.21 3.34
N ASP A 174 8.69 -7.02 2.89
CA ASP A 174 9.31 -5.77 3.35
C ASP A 174 8.84 -5.31 4.75
N GLN A 175 7.57 -5.54 5.08
CA GLN A 175 7.00 -5.05 6.35
C GLN A 175 7.28 -5.99 7.52
N VAL A 176 6.97 -7.28 7.36
CA VAL A 176 6.98 -8.26 8.46
C VAL A 176 7.98 -9.38 8.28
N GLY A 177 8.69 -9.47 7.16
CA GLY A 177 9.64 -10.56 6.92
C GLY A 177 8.97 -11.94 6.92
N MET A 178 7.79 -12.04 6.31
CA MET A 178 7.07 -13.31 6.08
C MET A 178 7.85 -14.23 5.13
N PHE A 179 8.59 -13.62 4.22
CA PHE A 179 9.42 -14.29 3.21
C PHE A 179 10.82 -13.70 3.22
N SER A 180 11.81 -14.52 2.89
CA SER A 180 13.16 -14.06 2.57
C SER A 180 13.20 -13.47 1.16
N HIS A 181 14.15 -12.58 0.89
CA HIS A 181 14.44 -12.16 -0.49
C HIS A 181 14.97 -13.32 -1.35
N THR A 182 15.45 -14.42 -0.75
CA THR A 182 15.88 -15.61 -1.49
C THR A 182 14.73 -16.51 -1.92
N ASP A 183 13.54 -16.33 -1.36
CA ASP A 183 12.35 -17.09 -1.75
C ASP A 183 11.80 -16.63 -3.12
N GLU A 184 12.16 -15.41 -3.53
CA GLU A 184 11.75 -14.79 -4.80
C GLU A 184 10.23 -14.89 -5.04
N VAL A 185 9.44 -14.68 -3.99
CA VAL A 185 8.00 -14.87 -4.01
C VAL A 185 7.32 -14.09 -5.14
N GLU A 186 6.31 -14.72 -5.72
CA GLU A 186 5.54 -14.19 -6.84
C GLU A 186 4.06 -14.08 -6.48
N MET A 187 3.34 -13.31 -7.30
CA MET A 187 1.92 -13.08 -7.14
C MET A 187 1.16 -14.41 -7.12
N SER A 188 0.31 -14.60 -6.12
CA SER A 188 -0.61 -15.73 -6.06
C SER A 188 -1.99 -15.30 -5.57
N ARG A 189 -3.05 -15.95 -6.07
CA ARG A 189 -4.42 -15.76 -5.55
C ARG A 189 -4.49 -16.08 -4.06
N LYS A 190 -3.74 -17.10 -3.61
CA LYS A 190 -3.70 -17.49 -2.20
C LYS A 190 -3.23 -16.35 -1.31
N TYR A 191 -2.08 -15.73 -1.63
CA TYR A 191 -1.58 -14.59 -0.86
C TYR A 191 -2.60 -13.43 -0.85
N ARG A 192 -3.19 -13.12 -2.02
CA ARG A 192 -4.25 -12.11 -2.13
C ARG A 192 -5.41 -12.40 -1.17
N LYS A 193 -5.97 -13.62 -1.21
CA LYS A 193 -7.10 -14.01 -0.35
C LYS A 193 -6.73 -13.92 1.12
N GLU A 194 -5.65 -14.59 1.53
CA GLU A 194 -5.30 -14.77 2.93
C GLU A 194 -4.79 -13.48 3.59
N HIS A 195 -4.08 -12.63 2.84
CA HIS A 195 -3.35 -11.49 3.39
C HIS A 195 -3.89 -10.14 2.89
N ASP A 196 -3.97 -9.92 1.58
CA ASP A 196 -4.42 -8.61 1.06
C ASP A 196 -5.90 -8.34 1.39
N LEU A 197 -6.72 -9.39 1.35
CA LEU A 197 -8.16 -9.31 1.59
C LEU A 197 -8.60 -9.87 2.94
N MET A 198 -7.66 -10.27 3.80
CA MET A 198 -7.95 -10.77 5.15
C MET A 198 -8.99 -11.91 5.16
N GLY A 199 -8.92 -12.79 4.15
CA GLY A 199 -9.81 -13.93 3.98
C GLY A 199 -11.22 -13.59 3.47
N LEU A 200 -11.44 -12.43 2.86
CA LEU A 200 -12.74 -12.01 2.31
C LEU A 200 -12.61 -11.66 0.81
N GLU A 201 -12.71 -12.65 -0.08
CA GLU A 201 -12.84 -12.41 -1.52
C GLU A 201 -14.28 -12.02 -1.90
N ALA A 202 -14.53 -11.76 -3.18
CA ALA A 202 -15.84 -11.37 -3.69
C ALA A 202 -16.90 -12.45 -3.43
N GLU A 203 -16.54 -13.72 -3.62
CA GLU A 203 -17.39 -14.87 -3.34
C GLU A 203 -17.74 -14.96 -1.84
N ASP A 204 -16.76 -14.70 -0.96
CA ASP A 204 -16.99 -14.70 0.49
C ASP A 204 -17.92 -13.54 0.88
N LEU A 205 -17.70 -12.34 0.32
CA LEU A 205 -18.53 -11.16 0.56
C LEU A 205 -19.97 -11.37 0.07
N LEU A 206 -20.15 -11.97 -1.11
CA LEU A 206 -21.47 -12.35 -1.65
C LEU A 206 -22.19 -13.32 -0.72
N SER A 207 -21.47 -14.32 -0.20
CA SER A 207 -22.06 -15.35 0.67
C SER A 207 -22.45 -14.85 2.07
N LEU A 208 -21.82 -13.76 2.54
CA LEU A 208 -21.99 -13.23 3.90
C LEU A 208 -22.90 -12.00 3.97
N SER A 209 -23.34 -11.48 2.81
CA SER A 209 -24.08 -10.23 2.71
C SER A 209 -25.48 -10.47 2.14
N ASP A 210 -26.51 -10.02 2.86
CA ASP A 210 -27.89 -10.04 2.37
C ASP A 210 -28.20 -8.85 1.42
N GLU A 211 -27.29 -7.88 1.32
CA GLU A 211 -27.49 -6.60 0.60
C GLU A 211 -26.81 -6.51 -0.77
N LEU A 212 -25.94 -7.49 -1.10
CA LEU A 212 -25.10 -7.46 -2.29
C LEU A 212 -25.47 -8.60 -3.22
N GLY A 213 -25.71 -8.26 -4.49
CA GLY A 213 -25.86 -9.23 -5.58
C GLY A 213 -24.54 -9.54 -6.27
N GLU A 214 -24.54 -10.58 -7.11
CA GLU A 214 -23.40 -10.93 -7.96
C GLU A 214 -23.03 -9.77 -8.90
N GLU A 215 -24.03 -9.03 -9.39
CA GLU A 215 -23.88 -7.87 -10.25
C GLU A 215 -23.09 -6.72 -9.60
N ASP A 216 -23.22 -6.55 -8.28
CA ASP A 216 -22.46 -5.55 -7.53
C ASP A 216 -20.97 -5.95 -7.43
N LEU A 217 -20.69 -7.25 -7.46
CA LEU A 217 -19.36 -7.82 -7.20
C LEU A 217 -18.61 -8.26 -8.46
N GLN A 218 -19.21 -8.14 -9.64
CA GLN A 218 -18.64 -8.62 -10.91
C GLN A 218 -17.22 -8.13 -11.19
N ALA A 219 -16.90 -6.89 -10.81
CA ALA A 219 -15.57 -6.32 -11.01
C ALA A 219 -14.49 -6.92 -10.08
N TYR A 220 -14.89 -7.58 -9.00
CA TYR A 220 -14.00 -8.04 -7.93
C TYR A 220 -13.71 -9.55 -7.96
N PHE A 221 -14.44 -10.32 -8.79
CA PHE A 221 -14.17 -11.74 -9.00
C PHE A 221 -12.80 -11.94 -9.66
N TYR A 222 -12.04 -12.86 -9.06
CA TYR A 222 -10.74 -13.23 -9.57
C TYR A 222 -10.91 -14.12 -10.82
N PRO A 223 -10.12 -13.93 -11.90
CA PRO A 223 -10.22 -14.80 -13.07
C PRO A 223 -10.04 -16.26 -12.71
N HIS A 224 -10.71 -17.16 -13.45
CA HIS A 224 -10.64 -18.58 -13.16
C HIS A 224 -9.23 -19.13 -13.46
N ASP A 225 -8.74 -20.07 -12.66
CA ASP A 225 -7.36 -20.60 -12.79
C ASP A 225 -7.03 -21.11 -14.20
N LYS A 226 -8.01 -21.72 -14.88
CA LYS A 226 -7.91 -22.12 -16.30
C LYS A 226 -7.60 -20.95 -17.24
N GLU A 227 -8.23 -19.79 -17.04
CA GLU A 227 -7.99 -18.61 -17.88
C GLU A 227 -6.59 -18.03 -17.65
N ILE A 228 -6.18 -17.98 -16.38
CA ILE A 228 -4.84 -17.57 -15.95
C ILE A 228 -3.77 -18.49 -16.55
N ALA A 229 -3.98 -19.81 -16.45
CA ALA A 229 -3.07 -20.83 -16.98
C ALA A 229 -2.98 -20.79 -18.51
N ASN A 230 -4.10 -20.57 -19.21
CA ASN A 230 -4.13 -20.48 -20.68
C ASN A 230 -3.29 -19.32 -21.22
N VAL A 231 -3.24 -18.19 -20.49
CA VAL A 231 -2.38 -17.05 -20.84
C VAL A 231 -0.96 -17.22 -20.30
N GLY A 232 -0.80 -17.97 -19.20
CA GLY A 232 0.47 -18.09 -18.48
C GLY A 232 0.78 -16.85 -17.65
N VAL A 233 -0.25 -16.26 -17.02
CA VAL A 233 -0.09 -15.02 -16.24
C VAL A 233 0.83 -15.27 -15.04
N ARG A 234 1.87 -14.45 -14.94
CA ARG A 234 2.87 -14.44 -13.87
C ARG A 234 3.03 -13.02 -13.35
N GLY A 235 3.07 -12.86 -12.04
CA GLY A 235 3.30 -11.57 -11.40
C GLY A 235 4.60 -11.57 -10.61
N ILE A 236 5.56 -10.75 -11.01
CA ILE A 236 6.85 -10.60 -10.33
C ILE A 236 6.90 -9.31 -9.51
N TYR A 237 7.68 -9.28 -8.43
CA TYR A 237 7.91 -8.09 -7.62
C TYR A 237 9.32 -7.55 -7.87
N LEU A 238 9.45 -6.27 -8.24
CA LEU A 238 10.75 -5.62 -8.40
C LEU A 238 11.59 -5.65 -7.12
N GLY A 239 10.94 -5.66 -5.95
CA GLY A 239 11.61 -5.80 -4.64
C GLY A 239 12.46 -7.08 -4.49
N ASN A 240 12.20 -8.13 -5.27
CA ASN A 240 13.03 -9.34 -5.27
C ASN A 240 14.37 -9.12 -5.99
N TYR A 241 14.43 -8.14 -6.90
CA TYR A 241 15.55 -7.96 -7.82
C TYR A 241 16.34 -6.67 -7.57
N MET A 242 15.75 -5.73 -6.84
CA MET A 242 16.32 -4.42 -6.57
C MET A 242 16.25 -4.14 -5.08
N ARG A 243 17.28 -3.48 -4.54
CA ARG A 243 17.24 -3.00 -3.16
C ARG A 243 16.11 -1.99 -3.00
N TRP A 244 15.05 -2.38 -2.31
CA TRP A 244 13.90 -1.51 -2.11
C TRP A 244 14.14 -0.55 -0.95
N ASP A 245 14.11 0.74 -1.24
CA ASP A 245 14.23 1.85 -0.29
C ASP A 245 13.29 2.98 -0.75
N THR A 246 12.08 2.96 -0.21
CA THR A 246 10.98 3.81 -0.66
C THR A 246 11.31 5.29 -0.59
N LYS A 247 12.07 5.74 0.42
CA LYS A 247 12.45 7.15 0.55
C LYS A 247 13.38 7.58 -0.59
N ARG A 248 14.47 6.84 -0.80
CA ARG A 248 15.44 7.14 -1.87
C ARG A 248 14.80 7.05 -3.26
N GLN A 249 13.93 6.06 -3.46
CA GLN A 249 13.20 5.88 -4.71
C GLN A 249 12.28 7.08 -4.99
N HIS A 250 11.50 7.53 -4.00
CA HIS A 250 10.65 8.72 -4.18
C HIS A 250 11.49 9.98 -4.43
N GLU A 251 12.59 10.18 -3.70
CA GLU A 251 13.44 11.36 -3.88
C GLU A 251 14.07 11.44 -5.27
N ASP A 252 14.51 10.31 -5.82
CA ASP A 252 14.97 10.22 -7.21
C ASP A 252 13.83 10.56 -8.20
N MET A 253 12.61 10.06 -7.95
CA MET A 253 11.46 10.35 -8.81
C MET A 253 10.96 11.80 -8.69
N ILE A 254 11.05 12.41 -7.51
CA ILE A 254 10.80 13.83 -7.29
C ILE A 254 11.79 14.66 -8.11
N GLN A 255 13.08 14.33 -8.04
CA GLN A 255 14.12 15.05 -8.78
C GLN A 255 13.97 14.92 -10.30
N ARG A 256 13.68 13.72 -10.80
CA ARG A 256 13.61 13.46 -12.26
C ARG A 256 12.31 13.94 -12.90
N TYR A 257 11.20 13.75 -12.20
CA TYR A 257 9.87 13.84 -12.79
C TYR A 257 8.94 14.81 -12.05
N GLY A 258 9.42 15.43 -10.97
CA GLY A 258 8.64 16.37 -10.19
C GLY A 258 7.40 15.74 -9.55
N TYR A 259 7.50 14.52 -9.03
CA TYR A 259 6.41 13.90 -8.27
C TYR A 259 5.84 14.84 -7.18
N GLU A 260 4.53 15.08 -7.17
CA GLU A 260 3.90 15.95 -6.14
C GLU A 260 3.68 15.16 -4.85
N THR A 261 4.28 15.65 -3.78
CA THR A 261 4.16 15.17 -2.40
C THR A 261 3.06 15.94 -1.63
N ALA A 262 2.68 15.46 -0.45
CA ALA A 262 1.65 16.10 0.37
C ALA A 262 1.85 15.84 1.86
N VAL A 263 1.45 16.81 2.68
CA VAL A 263 1.38 16.62 4.14
C VAL A 263 0.32 15.57 4.44
N GLN A 264 0.67 14.60 5.29
CA GLN A 264 -0.22 13.54 5.73
C GLN A 264 -0.63 13.73 7.19
N GLN A 265 -1.87 13.35 7.53
CA GLN A 265 -2.43 13.65 8.85
C GLN A 265 -1.86 12.76 9.97
N ARG A 266 -1.62 11.49 9.66
CA ARG A 266 -1.28 10.45 10.65
C ARG A 266 0.08 9.78 10.40
N THR A 267 0.94 10.40 9.60
CA THR A 267 2.31 9.96 9.34
C THR A 267 3.21 11.15 8.98
N PHE A 268 4.53 11.02 9.19
CA PHE A 268 5.53 12.00 8.69
C PHE A 268 5.95 11.75 7.23
N ASP A 269 5.68 10.55 6.70
CA ASP A 269 5.95 10.21 5.30
C ASP A 269 5.01 11.02 4.40
N ASN A 270 5.58 12.02 3.72
CA ASN A 270 4.85 12.94 2.83
C ASN A 270 4.79 12.45 1.38
N TYR A 271 5.37 11.27 1.10
CA TYR A 271 5.54 10.76 -0.26
C TYR A 271 4.46 9.72 -0.58
N ASN A 272 4.18 8.81 0.34
CA ASN A 272 3.25 7.71 0.11
C ASN A 272 1.78 8.13 0.22
N ASP A 273 0.93 7.46 -0.56
CA ASP A 273 -0.55 7.53 -0.49
C ASP A 273 -1.15 8.95 -0.64
N VAL A 274 -0.41 9.88 -1.23
CA VAL A 274 -0.89 11.25 -1.52
C VAL A 274 -2.07 11.28 -2.51
N ASP A 275 -2.34 10.15 -3.17
CA ASP A 275 -3.44 9.95 -4.11
C ASP A 275 -4.77 9.63 -3.44
N CYS A 276 -4.81 9.44 -2.11
CA CYS A 276 -6.03 9.04 -1.41
C CYS A 276 -6.31 9.89 -0.17
N ILE A 277 -7.51 10.46 -0.09
CA ILE A 277 -7.93 11.28 1.05
C ILE A 277 -7.95 10.47 2.35
N HIS A 278 -8.42 9.22 2.30
CA HIS A 278 -8.69 8.44 3.52
C HIS A 278 -7.56 7.53 3.98
N TYR A 279 -6.60 7.17 3.12
CA TYR A 279 -5.66 6.07 3.43
C TYR A 279 -4.84 6.36 4.69
N ASN A 280 -4.21 7.54 4.78
CA ASN A 280 -3.48 8.02 5.97
C ASN A 280 -4.36 8.92 6.86
N GLY A 281 -5.68 8.86 6.70
CA GLY A 281 -6.70 9.57 7.46
C GLY A 281 -7.62 8.58 8.17
N LEU A 282 -8.90 8.56 7.78
CA LEU A 282 -9.91 7.68 8.38
C LEU A 282 -9.58 6.18 8.31
N HIS A 283 -9.03 5.69 7.20
CA HIS A 283 -8.67 4.28 7.07
C HIS A 283 -7.61 3.88 8.11
N ASP A 284 -6.55 4.69 8.27
CA ASP A 284 -5.54 4.44 9.28
C ASP A 284 -6.07 4.61 10.70
N TYR A 285 -6.97 5.55 10.93
CA TYR A 285 -7.59 5.71 12.24
C TYR A 285 -8.42 4.47 12.63
N ILE A 286 -9.18 3.91 11.70
CA ILE A 286 -9.90 2.64 11.91
C ILE A 286 -8.91 1.49 12.20
N LYS A 287 -7.77 1.41 11.50
CA LYS A 287 -6.69 0.44 11.81
C LYS A 287 -6.23 0.59 13.25
N PHE A 288 -5.96 1.82 13.71
CA PHE A 288 -5.57 2.10 15.10
C PHE A 288 -6.66 1.68 16.09
N LEU A 289 -7.92 2.05 15.85
CA LEU A 289 -9.02 1.67 16.74
C LEU A 289 -9.17 0.15 16.87
N LYS A 290 -8.95 -0.60 15.78
CA LYS A 290 -9.04 -2.07 15.78
C LYS A 290 -7.85 -2.74 16.44
N PHE A 291 -6.63 -2.34 16.09
CA PHE A 291 -5.42 -3.09 16.40
C PHE A 291 -4.45 -2.39 17.36
N GLY A 292 -4.74 -1.16 17.75
CA GLY A 292 -3.93 -0.35 18.69
C GLY A 292 -2.64 0.22 18.10
N TYR A 293 -2.45 0.15 16.79
CA TYR A 293 -1.34 0.79 16.08
C TYR A 293 -1.77 1.23 14.67
N GLY A 294 -1.09 2.23 14.12
CA GLY A 294 -1.38 2.79 12.79
C GLY A 294 -0.20 2.66 11.82
N LYS A 295 -0.36 3.26 10.65
CA LYS A 295 0.62 3.39 9.56
C LYS A 295 1.91 4.05 10.02
N ILE A 296 1.81 4.97 10.99
CA ILE A 296 2.99 5.58 11.58
C ILE A 296 3.96 4.54 12.16
N SER A 297 3.45 3.47 12.78
CA SER A 297 4.29 2.40 13.31
C SER A 297 5.00 1.62 12.19
N ASP A 298 4.35 1.46 11.03
CA ASP A 298 4.95 0.84 9.84
C ASP A 298 6.12 1.70 9.32
N HIS A 299 5.91 3.02 9.18
CA HIS A 299 6.93 3.95 8.68
C HIS A 299 8.07 4.17 9.67
N VAL A 300 7.79 4.32 10.97
CA VAL A 300 8.84 4.38 12.00
C VAL A 300 9.67 3.10 12.00
N SER A 301 9.03 1.93 11.93
CA SER A 301 9.74 0.64 11.87
C SER A 301 10.68 0.58 10.65
N ARG A 302 10.19 1.03 9.48
CA ARG A 302 10.98 1.09 8.25
C ARG A 302 12.20 1.99 8.40
N GLU A 303 12.02 3.21 8.89
CA GLU A 303 13.12 4.18 9.01
C GLU A 303 14.14 3.81 10.10
N ILE A 304 13.72 3.15 11.19
CA ILE A 304 14.66 2.57 12.16
C ILE A 304 15.53 1.50 11.50
N ARG A 305 14.94 0.61 10.68
CA ARG A 305 15.67 -0.46 9.99
C ARG A 305 16.72 0.10 9.02
N PHE A 306 16.40 1.21 8.33
CA PHE A 306 17.35 1.94 7.49
C PHE A 306 18.38 2.78 8.28
N GLY A 307 18.23 2.88 9.60
CA GLY A 307 19.10 3.71 10.44
C GLY A 307 18.91 5.21 10.23
N ARG A 308 17.70 5.66 9.83
CA ARG A 308 17.35 7.09 9.76
C ARG A 308 16.70 7.61 11.03
N LEU A 309 16.17 6.71 11.84
CA LEU A 309 15.62 6.99 13.17
C LEU A 309 16.25 6.07 14.21
N THR A 310 16.47 6.61 15.40
CA THR A 310 16.66 5.82 16.61
C THR A 310 15.33 5.26 17.10
N ARG A 311 15.42 4.27 18.01
CA ARG A 311 14.24 3.69 18.65
C ARG A 311 13.46 4.75 19.43
N GLU A 312 14.17 5.58 20.18
CA GLU A 312 13.62 6.59 21.08
C GLU A 312 12.89 7.69 20.29
N GLU A 313 13.49 8.18 19.20
CA GLU A 313 12.84 9.10 18.26
C GLU A 313 11.58 8.45 17.67
N GLY A 314 11.68 7.18 17.26
CA GLY A 314 10.54 6.42 16.74
C GLY A 314 9.36 6.35 17.70
N ILE A 315 9.60 6.07 18.99
CA ILE A 315 8.56 6.02 20.03
C ILE A 315 7.90 7.39 20.20
N SER A 316 8.69 8.47 20.23
CA SER A 316 8.18 9.83 20.34
C SER A 316 7.28 10.19 19.15
N ILE A 317 7.73 9.87 17.94
CA ILE A 317 6.97 10.09 16.71
C ILE A 317 5.66 9.30 16.73
N VAL A 318 5.67 7.99 17.01
CA VAL A 318 4.45 7.17 17.08
C VAL A 318 3.44 7.79 18.05
N SER A 319 3.90 8.19 19.24
CA SER A 319 3.06 8.78 20.27
C SER A 319 2.37 10.07 19.81
N SER A 320 3.07 10.89 19.01
CA SER A 320 2.53 12.15 18.50
C SER A 320 1.53 12.01 17.34
N TYR A 321 1.48 10.86 16.65
CA TYR A 321 0.61 10.67 15.47
C TYR A 321 -0.52 9.65 15.67
N GLN A 322 -0.29 8.58 16.43
CA GLN A 322 -1.19 7.41 16.42
C GLN A 322 -2.62 7.69 16.90
N ASN A 323 -2.82 8.66 17.80
CA ASN A 323 -4.13 8.96 18.37
C ASN A 323 -4.71 10.31 17.91
N LYS A 324 -4.42 10.71 16.66
CA LYS A 324 -5.00 11.91 16.04
C LYS A 324 -6.31 11.60 15.32
N LYS A 325 -7.43 12.19 15.74
CA LYS A 325 -8.70 12.08 15.01
C LYS A 325 -8.53 12.73 13.62
N PRO A 326 -8.86 12.03 12.52
CA PRO A 326 -8.70 12.52 11.16
C PRO A 326 -9.70 13.63 10.82
N ASN A 327 -9.30 14.59 9.98
CA ASN A 327 -10.15 15.70 9.50
C ASN A 327 -11.02 15.32 8.29
N ASP A 328 -10.73 14.21 7.62
CA ASP A 328 -11.48 13.66 6.49
C ASP A 328 -12.71 12.82 6.89
N LEU A 329 -12.98 12.70 8.20
CA LEU A 329 -14.11 11.95 8.73
C LEU A 329 -15.45 12.48 8.21
N GLU A 330 -15.69 13.80 8.30
CA GLU A 330 -16.95 14.42 7.89
C GLU A 330 -17.26 14.19 6.41
N LEU A 331 -16.22 14.23 5.55
CA LEU A 331 -16.35 13.96 4.13
C LEU A 331 -16.84 12.52 3.89
N PHE A 332 -16.26 11.56 4.61
CA PHE A 332 -16.68 10.17 4.51
C PHE A 332 -18.10 9.96 5.04
N LEU A 333 -18.45 10.51 6.20
CA LEU A 333 -19.79 10.37 6.81
C LEU A 333 -20.89 10.89 5.87
N LYS A 334 -20.65 12.08 5.28
CA LYS A 334 -21.55 12.66 4.27
C LYS A 334 -21.66 11.76 3.03
N TRP A 335 -20.56 11.21 2.55
CA TRP A 335 -20.60 10.32 1.40
C TRP A 335 -21.29 9.01 1.71
N SER A 336 -20.99 8.36 2.83
CA SER A 336 -21.52 7.04 3.19
C SER A 336 -22.95 7.08 3.73
N ASN A 337 -23.51 8.27 3.98
CA ASN A 337 -24.77 8.47 4.70
C ASN A 337 -24.78 7.76 6.07
N LEU A 338 -23.68 7.88 6.82
CA LEU A 338 -23.57 7.35 8.18
C LEU A 338 -23.39 8.50 9.17
N SER A 339 -23.94 8.38 10.36
CA SER A 339 -23.52 9.18 11.50
C SER A 339 -22.18 8.69 12.06
N GLU A 340 -21.49 9.56 12.80
CA GLU A 340 -20.24 9.19 13.49
C GLU A 340 -20.45 7.99 14.44
N GLY A 341 -21.59 7.97 15.17
CA GLY A 341 -21.94 6.90 16.09
C GLY A 341 -22.18 5.56 15.40
N GLU A 342 -22.85 5.55 14.24
CA GLU A 342 -23.03 4.33 13.44
C GLU A 342 -21.69 3.79 12.94
N LEU A 343 -20.84 4.66 12.37
CA LEU A 343 -19.54 4.25 11.87
C LEU A 343 -18.68 3.61 12.97
N PHE A 344 -18.51 4.30 14.10
CA PHE A 344 -17.67 3.76 15.17
C PHE A 344 -18.33 2.61 15.92
N GLY A 345 -19.67 2.54 15.97
CA GLY A 345 -20.38 1.36 16.44
C GLY A 345 -20.13 0.11 15.58
N LEU A 346 -19.93 0.26 14.26
CA LEU A 346 -19.48 -0.84 13.40
C LEU A 346 -18.03 -1.20 13.67
N VAL A 347 -17.13 -0.21 13.76
CA VAL A 347 -15.69 -0.42 13.99
C VAL A 347 -15.41 -1.08 15.34
N ASP A 348 -16.14 -0.69 16.39
CA ASP A 348 -15.95 -1.17 17.75
C ASP A 348 -16.17 -2.69 17.89
N LYS A 349 -17.05 -3.28 17.06
CA LYS A 349 -17.26 -4.73 16.99
C LYS A 349 -16.02 -5.50 16.54
N HIS A 350 -15.09 -4.83 15.86
CA HIS A 350 -13.88 -5.42 15.27
C HIS A 350 -12.60 -5.08 16.04
N ARG A 351 -12.71 -4.53 17.26
CA ARG A 351 -11.55 -4.28 18.12
C ARG A 351 -10.92 -5.55 18.63
N ASP A 352 -9.60 -5.57 18.62
CA ASP A 352 -8.82 -6.65 19.21
C ASP A 352 -8.80 -6.50 20.74
N PHE A 353 -9.55 -7.36 21.45
CA PHE A 353 -9.60 -7.39 22.91
C PHE A 353 -8.26 -7.77 23.57
N ARG A 354 -7.27 -8.25 22.82
CA ARG A 354 -5.89 -8.42 23.35
C ARG A 354 -5.21 -7.06 23.56
N VAL A 355 -5.69 -6.03 22.88
CA VAL A 355 -5.10 -4.69 22.82
C VAL A 355 -6.00 -3.65 23.48
N TRP A 356 -7.32 -3.81 23.36
CA TRP A 356 -8.30 -2.89 23.90
C TRP A 356 -9.10 -3.50 25.05
N SER A 357 -9.51 -2.66 25.99
CA SER A 357 -10.53 -2.99 27.00
C SER A 357 -11.59 -1.90 27.05
N LEU A 358 -12.82 -2.32 27.31
CA LEU A 358 -13.95 -1.43 27.55
C LEU A 358 -14.07 -1.15 29.05
N ARG A 359 -14.11 0.12 29.43
CA ARG A 359 -14.37 0.54 30.81
C ARG A 359 -15.87 0.46 31.15
N PRO A 360 -16.24 0.43 32.44
CA PRO A 360 -17.65 0.47 32.85
C PRO A 360 -18.43 1.70 32.37
N ASP A 361 -17.75 2.82 32.08
CA ASP A 361 -18.32 4.05 31.53
C ASP A 361 -18.54 3.99 29.99
N GLY A 362 -18.26 2.84 29.36
CA GLY A 362 -18.39 2.64 27.92
C GLY A 362 -17.21 3.16 27.10
N GLN A 363 -16.14 3.66 27.72
CA GLN A 363 -14.96 4.16 26.99
C GLN A 363 -13.92 3.06 26.75
N TRP A 364 -13.39 3.01 25.52
CA TRP A 364 -12.28 2.14 25.18
C TRP A 364 -10.95 2.70 25.68
N PHE A 365 -10.10 1.85 26.24
CA PHE A 365 -8.71 2.19 26.54
C PHE A 365 -7.73 1.15 26.01
N LEU A 366 -6.56 1.64 25.60
CA LEU A 366 -5.47 0.83 25.09
C LEU A 366 -4.74 0.17 26.28
N LYS A 367 -4.62 -1.16 26.27
CA LYS A 367 -3.98 -1.93 27.35
C LYS A 367 -2.45 -1.81 27.36
N HIS A 368 -1.87 -1.62 26.18
CA HIS A 368 -0.43 -1.59 25.97
C HIS A 368 -0.09 -0.59 24.86
N SER A 369 0.83 0.31 25.15
CA SER A 369 1.44 1.21 24.16
C SER A 369 2.92 0.90 23.99
N VAL A 370 3.46 1.13 22.79
CA VAL A 370 4.90 1.05 22.56
C VAL A 370 5.69 2.04 23.42
N ALA A 371 5.04 3.14 23.82
CA ALA A 371 5.60 4.15 24.72
C ALA A 371 5.80 3.66 26.16
N GLU A 372 5.12 2.58 26.56
CA GLU A 372 5.18 2.02 27.92
C GLU A 372 6.20 0.89 28.03
N VAL A 373 6.77 0.45 26.91
CA VAL A 373 7.70 -0.68 26.88
C VAL A 373 9.10 -0.23 27.26
N LEU A 374 9.49 -0.49 28.50
CA LEU A 374 10.88 -0.37 28.94
C LEU A 374 11.74 -1.39 28.21
N MET A 375 12.89 -0.95 27.67
CA MET A 375 13.86 -1.83 27.03
C MET A 375 14.84 -2.37 28.08
N PRO A 376 14.91 -3.70 28.29
CA PRO A 376 15.94 -4.34 29.10
C PRO A 376 17.36 -3.98 28.62
N GLU A 377 18.28 -3.82 29.58
CA GLU A 377 19.64 -3.34 29.30
C GLU A 377 20.43 -4.28 28.36
N ASN A 378 20.19 -5.58 28.46
CA ASN A 378 20.78 -6.60 27.60
C ASN A 378 20.28 -6.56 26.14
N GLN A 379 19.22 -5.82 25.85
CA GLN A 379 18.63 -5.67 24.50
C GLN A 379 19.09 -4.39 23.79
N LYS A 380 19.80 -3.47 24.49
CA LYS A 380 20.38 -2.25 23.90
C LYS A 380 21.34 -2.54 22.74
N LYS A 381 21.96 -3.73 22.70
CA LYS A 381 22.84 -4.18 21.61
C LYS A 381 22.16 -4.23 20.23
N HIS A 382 20.82 -4.22 20.18
CA HIS A 382 20.05 -4.28 18.93
C HIS A 382 19.57 -2.92 18.42
N VAL A 383 19.85 -1.84 19.15
CA VAL A 383 19.51 -0.48 18.74
C VAL A 383 20.34 -0.10 17.53
N ILE A 384 19.68 0.39 16.49
CA ILE A 384 20.35 0.93 15.31
C ILE A 384 20.65 2.41 15.58
N ALA A 385 21.92 2.78 15.48
CA ALA A 385 22.32 4.18 15.53
C ALA A 385 21.81 4.93 14.29
N SER A 386 21.39 6.18 14.46
CA SER A 386 21.04 7.04 13.33
C SER A 386 22.29 7.36 12.51
N ARG A 387 22.19 7.24 11.18
CA ARG A 387 23.28 7.42 10.20
C ARG A 387 22.94 8.44 9.11
N GLU A 388 21.66 8.74 8.93
CA GLU A 388 21.13 9.59 7.86
C GLU A 388 19.90 10.35 8.37
N GLU A 389 19.61 11.54 7.81
CA GLU A 389 18.46 12.35 8.20
C GLU A 389 17.12 11.72 7.74
N CYS A 390 16.16 11.62 8.65
CA CYS A 390 14.79 11.17 8.36
C CYS A 390 13.85 12.34 8.02
N LYS A 391 14.07 12.99 6.87
CA LYS A 391 13.23 14.11 6.40
C LYS A 391 12.51 13.78 5.10
N PHE A 392 11.20 14.04 5.08
CA PHE A 392 10.33 13.87 3.92
C PHE A 392 9.86 15.24 3.43
N HIS A 393 10.29 15.61 2.22
CA HIS A 393 10.07 16.95 1.68
C HIS A 393 8.64 17.16 1.17
N ILE A 394 8.19 18.43 1.21
CA ILE A 394 6.98 18.87 0.52
C ILE A 394 7.39 19.65 -0.71
N THR A 395 6.92 19.19 -1.86
CA THR A 395 7.09 19.81 -3.17
C THR A 395 5.97 20.83 -3.39
N PRO A 396 6.23 21.94 -4.10
CA PRO A 396 5.17 22.84 -4.54
C PRO A 396 4.10 22.10 -5.35
N SER A 397 2.83 22.39 -5.08
CA SER A 397 1.71 21.86 -5.87
C SER A 397 1.73 22.52 -7.26
N ARG A 398 1.52 21.73 -8.31
CA ARG A 398 1.30 22.26 -9.67
C ARG A 398 -0.06 22.95 -9.83
N SER A 399 -0.94 22.78 -8.85
CA SER A 399 -2.19 23.52 -8.72
C SER A 399 -2.35 23.97 -7.27
N PRO A 400 -1.72 25.10 -6.87
CA PRO A 400 -1.72 25.56 -5.48
C PRO A 400 -3.09 25.90 -4.92
N GLU A 401 -4.01 26.31 -5.79
CA GLU A 401 -5.39 26.69 -5.43
C GLU A 401 -6.34 25.49 -5.35
N ALA A 402 -5.91 24.30 -5.80
CA ALA A 402 -6.74 23.10 -5.74
C ALA A 402 -6.98 22.68 -4.29
N ARG A 403 -8.26 22.57 -3.93
CA ARG A 403 -8.68 22.00 -2.65
C ARG A 403 -8.83 20.48 -2.77
N GLU A 404 -8.50 19.79 -1.69
CA GLU A 404 -8.50 18.32 -1.58
C GLU A 404 -9.58 17.85 -0.58
N ASP A 405 -10.74 18.49 -0.62
CA ASP A 405 -11.86 18.29 0.32
C ASP A 405 -13.12 17.73 -0.33
N GLU A 406 -13.00 17.23 -1.56
CA GLU A 406 -14.06 16.56 -2.30
C GLU A 406 -13.51 15.35 -3.07
N TYR A 407 -14.39 14.40 -3.38
CA TYR A 407 -14.00 13.25 -4.21
C TYR A 407 -14.06 13.60 -5.68
N VAL A 408 -12.91 13.45 -6.34
CA VAL A 408 -12.83 13.50 -7.81
C VAL A 408 -12.73 12.07 -8.32
N LEU A 409 -13.77 11.61 -9.02
CA LEU A 409 -13.76 10.28 -9.63
C LEU A 409 -12.92 10.28 -10.90
N ILE A 410 -13.20 11.16 -11.85
CA ILE A 410 -12.50 11.24 -13.12
C ILE A 410 -11.98 12.67 -13.29
N ASP A 411 -10.72 12.80 -13.64
CA ASP A 411 -10.05 14.05 -13.95
C ASP A 411 -9.29 13.93 -15.27
N ARG A 412 -8.69 15.02 -15.72
CA ARG A 412 -7.88 15.07 -16.94
C ARG A 412 -6.70 14.09 -16.85
N GLY A 413 -6.72 13.07 -17.70
CA GLY A 413 -5.69 12.02 -17.74
C GLY A 413 -4.47 12.30 -18.62
N TYR A 414 -4.24 13.56 -19.03
CA TYR A 414 -3.13 13.99 -19.88
C TYR A 414 -2.75 15.45 -19.57
N VAL A 415 -1.48 15.81 -19.80
CA VAL A 415 -0.94 17.16 -19.58
C VAL A 415 -0.48 17.77 -20.90
N ASP A 416 -1.00 18.95 -21.25
CA ASP A 416 -0.57 19.68 -22.45
C ASP A 416 0.89 20.10 -22.37
N SER A 417 1.60 20.04 -23.50
CA SER A 417 2.91 20.67 -23.70
C SER A 417 4.00 20.22 -22.71
N PHE A 418 3.92 19.01 -22.17
CA PHE A 418 4.99 18.44 -21.34
C PHE A 418 5.95 17.60 -22.20
N PRO A 419 7.27 17.81 -22.13
CA PRO A 419 8.21 17.01 -22.91
C PRO A 419 8.16 15.55 -22.45
N VAL A 420 8.07 14.63 -23.41
CA VAL A 420 8.23 13.20 -23.15
C VAL A 420 9.62 12.99 -22.56
N ALA A 421 9.71 12.29 -21.44
CA ALA A 421 10.99 11.95 -20.82
C ALA A 421 11.79 11.13 -21.84
N SER A 422 12.94 11.65 -22.29
CA SER A 422 13.83 10.98 -23.24
C SER A 422 14.47 9.73 -22.68
#